data_AF-A0A6L7YJC9-F1
#
_entry.id   AF-A0A6L7YJC9-F1
#
_cell.length_a   1.000
_cell.length_b   1.000
_cell.length_c   1.000
_cell.angle_alpha   90.00
_cell.angle_beta   90.00
_cell.angle_gamma   90.00
#
_symmetry.space_group_name_H-M   'P 1'
#
loop_
_entity.id
_entity.type
_entity.pdbx_description
1 polymer ?
#
loop_
_entity_poly.entity_id
_entity_poly.type
_entity_poly.pdbx_seq_one_letter_code
_entity_poly.pdbx_strand_id
1 'polypeptide(L)'
;MQLISELRVSPFKQFVYMFVATVVIQTLHMVEHVAQVFQKFVLDYSYAHGLIGSLDLEQVHFTFNLMYLGALIYVTLGWLNFGRRVCFHEKMLGGLLIATVVVQGYHMVEHSARLVQFLNTGLQGTPGLLGAHFDGVVFHALMNTVVYLPAVVVFVCSGMHKQIFKRDYSVRWY
;
A
#
# COMPACT_ATOMS: atom_id res chain seq x y z
N MET A 1 29.73 -16.46 -22.56
CA MET A 1 28.73 -16.62 -21.47
C MET A 1 28.90 -15.55 -20.38
N GLN A 2 29.15 -14.29 -20.76
CA GLN A 2 29.54 -13.19 -19.84
C GLN A 2 28.50 -12.06 -19.79
N LEU A 3 27.51 -12.06 -20.70
CA LEU A 3 26.45 -11.06 -20.80
C LEU A 3 25.28 -11.26 -19.81
N ILE A 4 25.15 -12.45 -19.21
CA ILE A 4 24.00 -12.75 -18.31
C ILE A 4 24.27 -12.28 -16.87
N SER A 5 25.53 -12.05 -16.48
CA SER A 5 25.88 -11.61 -15.11
C SER A 5 25.61 -10.13 -14.82
N GLU A 6 25.41 -9.30 -15.86
CA GLU A 6 25.25 -7.84 -15.69
C GLU A 6 23.82 -7.38 -15.36
N LEU A 7 22.83 -8.27 -15.48
CA LEU A 7 21.41 -7.93 -15.26
C LEU A 7 20.88 -8.24 -13.84
N ARG A 8 21.74 -8.72 -12.94
CA ARG A 8 21.30 -9.10 -11.58
C ARG A 8 21.12 -7.87 -10.70
N VAL A 9 19.87 -7.43 -10.54
CA VAL A 9 19.50 -6.44 -9.53
C VAL A 9 19.76 -7.02 -8.14
N SER A 10 20.52 -6.30 -7.30
CA SER A 10 20.84 -6.74 -5.95
C SER A 10 19.58 -6.85 -5.07
N PRO A 11 19.59 -7.66 -4.00
CA PRO A 11 18.47 -7.71 -3.05
C PRO A 11 18.11 -6.35 -2.45
N PHE A 12 19.11 -5.50 -2.20
CA PHE A 12 18.86 -4.14 -1.71
C PHE A 12 18.12 -3.30 -2.75
N LYS A 13 18.53 -3.36 -4.02
CA LYS A 13 17.87 -2.64 -5.10
C LYS A 13 16.47 -3.16 -5.39
N GLN A 14 16.25 -4.48 -5.31
CA GLN A 14 14.91 -5.07 -5.37
C GLN A 14 14.00 -4.51 -4.27
N PHE A 15 14.49 -4.45 -3.03
CA PHE A 15 13.78 -3.82 -1.92
C PHE A 15 13.44 -2.36 -2.18
N VAL A 16 14.40 -1.55 -2.66
CA VAL A 16 14.17 -0.15 -3.02
C VAL A 16 13.08 -0.02 -4.07
N TYR A 17 13.14 -0.79 -5.16
CA TYR A 17 12.15 -0.74 -6.23
C TYR A 17 10.76 -1.20 -5.76
N MET A 18 10.69 -2.25 -4.93
CA MET A 18 9.44 -2.69 -4.35
C MET A 18 8.84 -1.62 -3.45
N PHE A 19 9.63 -0.92 -2.62
CA PHE A 19 9.11 0.16 -1.79
C PHE A 19 8.58 1.32 -2.66
N VAL A 20 9.30 1.70 -3.71
CA VAL A 20 8.80 2.70 -4.68
C VAL A 20 7.47 2.27 -5.28
N ALA A 21 7.39 1.04 -5.79
CA ALA A 21 6.16 0.51 -6.38
C ALA A 21 5.00 0.50 -5.39
N THR A 22 5.23 0.05 -4.15
CA THR A 22 4.24 0.07 -3.06
C THR A 22 3.69 1.47 -2.82
N VAL A 23 4.55 2.49 -2.69
CA VAL A 23 4.11 3.87 -2.46
C VAL A 23 3.35 4.42 -3.68
N VAL A 24 3.84 4.19 -4.90
CA VAL A 24 3.20 4.70 -6.13
C VAL A 24 1.82 4.09 -6.32
N ILE A 25 1.69 2.76 -6.21
CA ILE A 25 0.42 2.06 -6.40
C ILE A 25 -0.61 2.52 -5.35
N GLN A 26 -0.20 2.65 -4.08
CA GLN A 26 -1.11 3.17 -3.05
C GLN A 26 -1.47 4.64 -3.26
N THR A 27 -0.55 5.45 -3.81
CA THR A 27 -0.85 6.85 -4.16
C THR A 27 -1.96 6.92 -5.19
N LEU A 28 -1.91 6.08 -6.23
CA LEU A 28 -2.97 6.01 -7.25
C LEU A 28 -4.30 5.56 -6.64
N HIS A 29 -4.27 4.58 -5.74
CA HIS A 29 -5.47 4.14 -5.04
C HIS A 29 -6.07 5.23 -4.14
N MET A 30 -5.23 6.02 -3.46
CA MET A 30 -5.68 7.17 -2.69
C MET A 30 -6.36 8.24 -3.55
N VAL A 31 -5.92 8.45 -4.79
CA VAL A 31 -6.58 9.38 -5.72
C VAL A 31 -8.01 8.93 -6.03
N GLU A 32 -8.24 7.64 -6.24
CA GLU A 32 -9.59 7.09 -6.42
C GLU A 32 -10.48 7.37 -5.19
N HIS A 33 -9.99 7.14 -3.97
CA HIS A 33 -10.76 7.44 -2.76
C HIS A 33 -11.01 8.93 -2.53
N VAL A 34 -10.04 9.79 -2.85
CA VAL A 34 -10.26 11.25 -2.82
C VAL A 34 -11.36 11.64 -3.81
N ALA A 35 -11.38 11.03 -5.00
CA ALA A 35 -12.44 11.25 -5.97
C ALA A 35 -13.81 10.76 -5.46
N GLN A 36 -13.89 9.61 -4.78
CA GLN A 36 -15.13 9.12 -4.15
C GLN A 36 -15.64 10.09 -3.08
N VAL A 37 -14.76 10.57 -2.18
CA VAL A 37 -15.12 11.55 -1.15
C VAL A 37 -15.60 12.85 -1.80
N PHE A 38 -14.93 13.34 -2.84
CA PHE A 38 -15.34 14.54 -3.56
C PHE A 38 -16.69 14.38 -4.26
N GLN A 39 -16.89 13.27 -4.98
CA GLN A 39 -18.16 12.93 -5.62
C GLN A 39 -19.31 12.91 -4.63
N LYS A 40 -19.09 12.33 -3.45
CA LYS A 40 -20.12 12.22 -2.41
C LYS A 40 -20.44 13.56 -1.75
N PHE A 41 -19.44 14.29 -1.25
CA PHE A 41 -19.67 15.45 -0.39
C PHE A 41 -19.66 16.79 -1.11
N VAL A 42 -19.13 16.85 -2.33
CA VAL A 42 -19.06 18.10 -3.12
C VAL A 42 -20.03 18.06 -4.29
N LEU A 43 -20.15 16.91 -4.97
CA LEU A 43 -21.03 16.76 -6.14
C LEU A 43 -22.38 16.13 -5.81
N ASP A 44 -22.59 15.69 -4.57
CA ASP A 44 -23.84 15.06 -4.08
C ASP A 44 -24.27 13.83 -4.89
N TYR A 45 -23.30 13.03 -5.34
CA TYR A 45 -23.60 11.80 -6.06
C TYR A 45 -24.09 10.72 -5.11
N SER A 46 -25.26 10.14 -5.40
CA SER A 46 -25.81 9.00 -4.66
C SER A 46 -24.91 7.76 -4.71
N TYR A 47 -24.10 7.64 -5.77
CA TYR A 47 -23.13 6.58 -5.97
C TYR A 47 -21.77 7.17 -6.33
N ALA A 48 -20.82 7.08 -5.40
CA ALA A 48 -19.48 7.61 -5.55
C ALA A 48 -18.50 6.48 -5.90
N HIS A 49 -18.24 6.29 -7.19
CA HIS A 49 -17.44 5.19 -7.72
C HIS A 49 -15.97 5.55 -8.00
N GLY A 50 -15.54 6.78 -7.73
CA GLY A 50 -14.19 7.25 -8.05
C GLY A 50 -14.06 7.67 -9.52
N LEU A 51 -12.83 7.84 -9.99
CA LEU A 51 -12.54 8.24 -11.38
C LEU A 51 -12.73 7.07 -12.33
N ILE A 52 -12.32 5.87 -11.91
CA ILE A 52 -12.43 4.65 -12.70
C ILE A 52 -13.43 3.72 -12.00
N GLY A 53 -14.72 3.92 -12.27
CA GLY A 53 -15.80 3.24 -11.55
C GLY A 53 -15.76 1.69 -11.58
N SER A 54 -15.08 1.08 -12.55
CA SER A 54 -14.85 -0.37 -12.55
C SER A 54 -13.88 -0.85 -11.46
N LEU A 55 -13.13 0.05 -10.84
CA LEU A 55 -12.29 -0.24 -9.68
C LEU A 55 -13.12 -0.27 -8.38
N ASP A 56 -14.36 0.23 -8.39
CA ASP A 56 -15.25 0.24 -7.23
C ASP A 56 -16.01 -1.09 -7.03
N LEU A 57 -15.35 -2.21 -7.29
CA LEU A 57 -15.89 -3.56 -7.11
C LEU A 57 -15.24 -4.23 -5.91
N GLU A 58 -16.02 -4.98 -5.14
CA GLU A 58 -15.52 -5.60 -3.90
C GLU A 58 -14.36 -6.57 -4.16
N GLN A 59 -14.45 -7.36 -5.25
CA GLN A 59 -13.39 -8.29 -5.63
C GLN A 59 -12.10 -7.55 -6.01
N VAL A 60 -12.21 -6.41 -6.70
CA VAL A 60 -11.06 -5.59 -7.11
C VAL A 60 -10.39 -5.02 -5.87
N HIS A 61 -11.16 -4.46 -4.94
CA HIS A 61 -10.62 -3.96 -3.67
C HIS A 61 -9.98 -5.07 -2.82
N PHE A 62 -10.62 -6.23 -2.72
CA PHE A 62 -10.06 -7.37 -2.00
C PHE A 62 -8.72 -7.80 -2.58
N THR A 63 -8.65 -8.01 -3.90
CA THR A 63 -7.42 -8.41 -4.58
C THR A 63 -6.34 -7.35 -4.43
N PHE A 64 -6.69 -6.07 -4.60
CA PHE A 64 -5.76 -4.96 -4.40
C PHE A 64 -5.19 -4.96 -2.97
N ASN A 65 -6.05 -5.00 -1.95
CA ASN A 65 -5.64 -4.94 -0.55
C ASN A 65 -4.80 -6.15 -0.13
N LEU A 66 -5.09 -7.33 -0.68
CA LEU A 66 -4.29 -8.54 -0.45
C LEU A 66 -2.89 -8.39 -1.04
N MET A 67 -2.79 -7.96 -2.29
CA MET A 67 -1.49 -7.75 -2.97
C MET A 67 -0.70 -6.64 -2.28
N TYR A 68 -1.38 -5.56 -1.88
CA TYR A 68 -0.77 -4.45 -1.17
C TYR A 68 -0.27 -4.84 0.22
N LEU A 69 -1.03 -5.65 0.98
CA LEU A 69 -0.58 -6.22 2.24
C LEU A 69 0.68 -7.07 2.04
N GLY A 70 0.71 -7.93 1.02
CA GLY A 70 1.90 -8.70 0.67
C GLY A 70 3.11 -7.82 0.35
N ALA A 71 2.91 -6.74 -0.41
CA ALA A 71 3.94 -5.77 -0.74
C ALA A 71 4.45 -5.01 0.50
N LEU A 72 3.56 -4.61 1.41
CA LEU A 72 3.92 -3.97 2.69
C LEU A 72 4.70 -4.90 3.61
N ILE A 73 4.33 -6.18 3.68
CA ILE A 73 5.10 -7.20 4.42
C ILE A 73 6.50 -7.32 3.82
N TYR A 74 6.61 -7.43 2.50
CA TYR A 74 7.91 -7.51 1.82
C TYR A 74 8.78 -6.28 2.11
N VAL A 75 8.22 -5.08 1.99
CA VAL A 75 8.91 -3.81 2.29
C VAL A 75 9.31 -3.75 3.76
N THR A 76 8.46 -4.20 4.68
CA THR A 76 8.76 -4.22 6.12
C THR A 76 9.92 -5.16 6.42
N LEU A 77 9.92 -6.37 5.86
CA LEU A 77 11.03 -7.31 5.99
C LEU A 77 12.31 -6.77 5.35
N GLY A 78 12.22 -6.16 4.17
CA GLY A 78 13.35 -5.49 3.53
C GLY A 78 13.89 -4.35 4.39
N TRP A 79 13.03 -3.58 5.05
CA TRP A 79 13.42 -2.52 5.97
C TRP A 79 14.14 -3.07 7.21
N LEU A 80 13.64 -4.16 7.80
CA LEU A 80 14.30 -4.79 8.95
C LEU A 80 15.70 -5.31 8.62
N ASN A 81 15.94 -5.71 7.36
CA ASN A 81 17.24 -6.18 6.89
C ASN A 81 18.17 -5.05 6.43
N PHE A 82 17.64 -4.03 5.75
CA PHE A 82 18.45 -3.03 5.04
C PHE A 82 18.29 -1.60 5.56
N GLY A 83 17.37 -1.32 6.48
CA GLY A 83 17.04 0.04 6.95
C GLY A 83 18.24 0.81 7.49
N ARG A 84 19.18 0.12 8.16
CA ARG A 84 20.45 0.70 8.64
C ARG A 84 21.35 1.26 7.54
N ARG A 85 21.22 0.74 6.30
CA ARG A 85 21.97 1.25 5.14
C ARG A 85 21.40 2.56 4.61
N VAL A 86 20.18 2.91 5.03
CA VAL A 86 19.42 4.03 4.50
C VAL A 86 19.44 5.20 5.46
N CYS A 87 19.17 4.97 6.75
CA CYS A 87 19.12 6.03 7.76
C CYS A 87 19.47 5.54 9.17
N PHE A 88 19.79 6.49 10.06
CA PHE A 88 20.11 6.22 11.47
C PHE A 88 18.88 6.02 12.37
N HIS A 89 17.70 6.53 11.96
CA HIS A 89 16.44 6.38 12.71
C HIS A 89 15.67 5.12 12.30
N GLU A 90 16.38 4.06 11.92
CA GLU A 90 15.85 2.86 11.28
C GLU A 90 14.83 2.12 12.16
N LYS A 91 15.08 2.06 13.46
CA LYS A 91 14.20 1.35 14.41
C LYS A 91 12.83 2.03 14.53
N MET A 92 12.81 3.36 14.67
CA MET A 92 11.58 4.13 14.79
C MET A 92 10.73 4.00 13.53
N LEU A 93 11.34 4.22 12.37
CA LEU A 93 10.65 4.10 11.07
C LEU A 93 10.25 2.65 10.77
N GLY A 94 11.02 1.66 11.24
CA GLY A 94 10.65 0.24 11.16
C GLY A 94 9.43 -0.09 12.00
N GLY A 95 9.33 0.46 13.21
CA GLY A 95 8.13 0.36 14.05
C GLY A 95 6.89 0.94 13.36
N LEU A 96 7.05 2.06 12.64
CA LEU A 96 5.97 2.67 11.88
C LEU A 96 5.49 1.76 10.72
N LEU A 97 6.40 1.11 9.99
CA LEU A 97 6.04 0.11 8.97
C LEU A 97 5.34 -1.11 9.55
N ILE A 98 5.80 -1.61 10.70
CA ILE A 98 5.14 -2.73 11.40
C ILE A 98 3.71 -2.34 11.78
N ALA A 99 3.52 -1.16 12.38
CA ALA A 99 2.19 -0.65 12.71
C ALA A 99 1.31 -0.54 11.45
N THR A 100 1.88 -0.09 10.33
CA THR A 100 1.20 -0.01 9.03
C THR A 100 0.71 -1.38 8.56
N VAL A 101 1.55 -2.42 8.65
CA VAL A 101 1.17 -3.81 8.32
C VAL A 101 0.05 -4.31 9.22
N VAL A 102 0.08 -4.00 10.51
CA VAL A 102 -0.99 -4.40 11.44
C VAL A 102 -2.32 -3.76 11.06
N VAL A 103 -2.35 -2.44 10.81
CA VAL A 103 -3.57 -1.75 10.40
C VAL A 103 -4.07 -2.25 9.04
N GLN A 104 -3.17 -2.45 8.06
CA GLN A 104 -3.54 -3.02 6.77
C GLN A 104 -4.04 -4.47 6.91
N GLY A 105 -3.48 -5.24 7.85
CA GLY A 105 -3.96 -6.58 8.17
C GLY A 105 -5.42 -6.55 8.65
N TYR A 106 -5.75 -5.62 9.54
CA TYR A 106 -7.15 -5.40 9.94
C TYR A 106 -8.02 -4.94 8.76
N HIS A 107 -7.52 -4.02 7.93
CA HIS A 107 -8.21 -3.56 6.73
C HIS A 107 -8.53 -4.72 5.76
N MET A 108 -7.63 -5.69 5.65
CA MET A 108 -7.85 -6.91 4.87
C MET A 108 -8.95 -7.80 5.47
N VAL A 109 -9.10 -7.83 6.80
CA VAL A 109 -10.20 -8.53 7.48
C VAL A 109 -11.55 -7.89 7.13
N GLU A 110 -11.63 -6.55 7.12
CA GLU A 110 -12.83 -5.83 6.66
C GLU A 110 -13.21 -6.23 5.22
N HIS A 111 -12.25 -6.23 4.29
CA HIS A 111 -12.47 -6.68 2.91
C HIS A 111 -12.86 -8.15 2.79
N SER A 112 -12.31 -9.00 3.66
CA SER A 112 -12.71 -10.41 3.68
C SER A 112 -14.17 -10.55 4.10
N ALA A 113 -14.61 -9.80 5.11
CA ALA A 113 -16.01 -9.78 5.54
C ALA A 113 -16.93 -9.26 4.43
N ARG A 114 -16.55 -8.17 3.76
CA ARG A 114 -17.31 -7.61 2.62
C ARG A 114 -17.39 -8.57 1.44
N LEU A 115 -16.29 -9.23 1.08
CA LEU A 115 -16.28 -10.23 0.02
C LEU A 115 -17.20 -11.41 0.36
N VAL A 116 -17.19 -11.89 1.61
CA VAL A 116 -18.14 -12.93 2.06
C VAL A 116 -19.58 -12.44 1.96
N GLN A 117 -19.87 -11.20 2.38
CA GLN A 117 -21.20 -10.59 2.24
C GLN A 117 -21.62 -10.50 0.76
N PHE A 118 -20.72 -10.09 -0.14
CA PHE A 118 -20.94 -10.05 -1.58
C PHE A 118 -21.22 -11.45 -2.14
N LEU A 119 -20.42 -12.46 -1.78
CA LEU A 119 -20.62 -13.84 -2.26
C LEU A 119 -21.96 -14.42 -1.82
N ASN A 120 -22.46 -14.02 -0.64
CA ASN A 120 -23.73 -14.48 -0.11
C ASN A 120 -24.96 -13.73 -0.66
N THR A 121 -24.79 -12.47 -1.10
CA THR A 121 -25.93 -11.58 -1.43
C THR A 121 -25.94 -11.09 -2.88
N GLY A 122 -24.79 -11.13 -3.57
CA GLY A 122 -24.58 -10.51 -4.88
C GLY A 122 -24.49 -8.97 -4.86
N LEU A 123 -24.58 -8.33 -3.68
CA LEU A 123 -24.61 -6.87 -3.55
C LEU A 123 -23.20 -6.28 -3.44
N GLN A 124 -22.92 -5.22 -4.21
CA GLN A 124 -21.69 -4.42 -4.10
C GLN A 124 -21.81 -3.36 -3.00
N GLY A 125 -20.68 -2.85 -2.52
CA GLY A 125 -20.66 -1.81 -1.48
C GLY A 125 -21.16 -2.30 -0.13
N THR A 126 -20.96 -3.58 0.18
CA THR A 126 -21.37 -4.15 1.47
C THR A 126 -20.60 -3.49 2.62
N PRO A 127 -21.21 -3.35 3.81
CA PRO A 127 -20.64 -2.53 4.87
C PRO A 127 -19.36 -3.12 5.47
N GLY A 128 -19.20 -4.44 5.51
CA GLY A 128 -18.12 -5.11 6.25
C GLY A 128 -18.47 -5.27 7.73
N LEU A 129 -17.47 -5.18 8.60
CA LEU A 129 -17.64 -5.27 10.05
C LEU A 129 -17.90 -3.88 10.64
N LEU A 130 -16.89 -2.99 10.64
CA LEU A 130 -17.05 -1.64 11.20
C LEU A 130 -17.72 -0.67 10.23
N GLY A 131 -17.63 -0.90 8.91
CA GLY A 131 -18.35 -0.08 7.95
C GLY A 131 -19.87 -0.22 8.03
N ALA A 132 -20.41 -1.11 8.88
CA ALA A 132 -21.83 -1.14 9.24
C ALA A 132 -22.22 -0.02 10.22
N HIS A 133 -21.24 0.61 10.87
CA HIS A 133 -21.43 1.65 11.88
C HIS A 133 -20.98 3.04 11.40
N PHE A 134 -20.30 3.12 10.26
CA PHE A 134 -19.75 4.35 9.71
C PHE A 134 -20.12 4.48 8.23
N ASP A 135 -20.02 5.69 7.70
CA ASP A 135 -20.14 5.90 6.27
C ASP A 135 -19.05 5.14 5.51
N GLY A 136 -19.45 4.22 4.62
CA GLY A 136 -18.51 3.31 3.95
C GLY A 136 -17.42 4.02 3.14
N VAL A 137 -17.76 5.14 2.49
CA VAL A 137 -16.81 5.93 1.69
C VAL A 137 -15.79 6.61 2.61
N VAL A 138 -16.25 7.24 3.69
CA VAL A 138 -15.37 7.94 4.64
C VAL A 138 -14.49 6.95 5.39
N PHE A 139 -15.06 5.86 5.90
CA PHE A 139 -14.33 4.85 6.65
C PHE A 139 -13.22 4.23 5.81
N HIS A 140 -13.52 3.88 4.57
CA HIS A 140 -12.54 3.29 3.65
C HIS A 140 -11.42 4.28 3.29
N ALA A 141 -11.77 5.55 3.01
CA ALA A 141 -10.77 6.59 2.76
C ALA A 141 -9.86 6.84 3.98
N LEU A 142 -10.42 6.81 5.20
CA LEU A 142 -9.66 6.95 6.43
C LEU A 142 -8.69 5.78 6.64
N MET A 143 -9.16 4.54 6.49
CA MET A 143 -8.33 3.35 6.62
C MET A 143 -7.15 3.38 5.65
N ASN A 144 -7.39 3.68 4.37
CA ASN A 144 -6.33 3.83 3.39
C ASN A 144 -5.37 4.98 3.72
N THR A 145 -5.87 6.09 4.26
CA THR A 145 -5.01 7.21 4.70
C THR A 145 -4.09 6.80 5.85
N VAL A 146 -4.63 6.10 6.86
CA VAL A 146 -3.88 5.61 8.03
C VAL A 146 -2.82 4.58 7.62
N VAL A 147 -3.06 3.81 6.56
CA VAL A 147 -2.06 2.86 6.03
C VAL A 147 -1.05 3.57 5.11
N TYR A 148 -1.50 4.52 4.28
CA TYR A 148 -0.66 5.17 3.27
C TYR A 148 0.34 6.16 3.87
N LEU A 149 -0.13 7.06 4.74
CA LEU A 149 0.71 8.15 5.26
C LEU A 149 1.96 7.66 6.00
N PRO A 150 1.88 6.66 6.89
CA PRO A 150 3.07 6.07 7.50
C PRO A 150 4.10 5.57 6.49
N ALA A 151 3.67 4.85 5.44
CA ALA A 151 4.58 4.33 4.42
C ALA A 151 5.28 5.46 3.65
N VAL A 152 4.55 6.53 3.31
CA VAL A 152 5.11 7.74 2.68
C VAL A 152 6.11 8.44 3.61
N VAL A 153 5.76 8.60 4.89
CA VAL A 153 6.66 9.20 5.89
C VAL A 153 7.96 8.43 5.97
N VAL A 154 7.90 7.09 6.05
CA VAL A 154 9.12 6.27 6.06
C VAL A 154 9.89 6.43 4.75
N PHE A 155 9.23 6.40 3.60
CA PHE A 155 9.87 6.55 2.29
C PHE A 155 10.60 7.89 2.11
N VAL A 156 9.97 9.00 2.54
CA VAL A 156 10.53 10.35 2.39
C VAL A 156 11.57 10.63 3.48
N CYS A 157 11.22 10.47 4.76
CA CYS A 157 12.07 10.86 5.88
C CYS A 157 13.32 9.99 6.02
N SER A 158 13.29 8.74 5.54
CA SER A 158 14.51 7.92 5.48
C SER A 158 15.46 8.32 4.36
N GLY A 159 15.00 9.07 3.35
CA GLY A 159 15.74 9.29 2.13
C GLY A 159 15.72 8.11 1.14
N MET A 160 14.74 7.19 1.26
CA MET A 160 14.61 6.03 0.36
C MET A 160 14.57 6.44 -1.11
N HIS A 161 13.84 7.51 -1.45
CA HIS A 161 13.77 8.07 -2.81
C HIS A 161 15.16 8.37 -3.41
N LYS A 162 16.15 8.73 -2.59
CA LYS A 162 17.53 9.01 -3.06
C LYS A 162 18.29 7.72 -3.42
N GLN A 163 17.86 6.56 -2.90
CA GLN A 163 18.50 5.27 -3.14
C GLN A 163 18.18 4.72 -4.54
N ILE A 164 17.16 5.25 -5.22
CA ILE A 164 16.77 4.85 -6.59
C ILE A 164 17.95 5.05 -7.55
N PHE A 165 18.58 6.23 -7.51
CA PHE A 165 19.62 6.63 -8.47
C PHE A 165 21.05 6.27 -8.05
N LYS A 166 21.29 5.90 -6.79
CA LYS A 166 22.62 5.52 -6.33
C LYS A 166 23.06 4.21 -6.98
N ARG A 167 24.26 4.16 -7.57
CA ARG A 167 24.82 2.89 -8.05
C ARG A 167 25.09 1.96 -6.87
N ASP A 168 24.77 0.68 -7.08
CA ASP A 168 25.10 -0.33 -6.09
C ASP A 168 26.56 -0.73 -6.30
N TYR A 169 27.44 -0.26 -5.43
CA TYR A 169 28.83 -0.70 -5.44
C TYR A 169 28.91 -2.02 -4.67
N SER A 170 28.22 -3.05 -5.16
CA SER A 170 28.44 -4.41 -4.67
C SER A 170 29.90 -4.75 -4.95
N VAL A 171 30.66 -4.92 -3.87
CA VAL A 171 32.10 -5.19 -3.82
C VAL A 171 32.56 -6.04 -5.00
N ARG A 172 33.45 -5.48 -5.85
CA ARG A 172 34.27 -6.29 -6.75
C ARG A 172 35.14 -7.16 -5.85
N TRP A 173 34.82 -8.44 -5.76
CA TRP A 173 35.76 -9.42 -5.25
C TRP A 173 36.90 -9.52 -6.26
N TYR A 174 38.08 -9.03 -5.89
CA TYR A 174 39.35 -9.39 -6.50
C TYR A 174 39.79 -10.74 -5.95
#